data_AF-A0A067E9R6-F1
#
_entry.id   AF-A0A067E9R6-F1
#
_cell.length_a   1.000
_cell.length_b   1.000
_cell.length_c   1.000
_cell.angle_alpha   90.00
_cell.angle_beta   90.00
_cell.angle_gamma   90.00
#
_symmetry.space_group_name_H-M   'P 1'
#
loop_
_entity.id
_entity.type
_entity.pdbx_description
1 polymer ?
#
loop_
_entity_poly.entity_id
_entity_poly.type
_entity_poly.pdbx_seq_one_letter_code
_entity_poly.pdbx_strand_id
1 'polypeptide(L)'
;MLVLFETPAGFALFKVLDEGKLSKVEGLWQEFNSAESARQIVKLKAFSKFENTSEALKAATCLLESKPSKDLRKFLRTHCDGETLAVADSKLGNAIKDKLKIECVHNNAVMELMRGVRSQLTELISGLAGQDLQPMSLGLSHSLSRYKLKFSADK
;
A
#
# COMPACT_ATOMS: atom_id res chain seq x y z
N MET A 1 -14.58 -4.50 -2.42
CA MET A 1 -13.42 -4.47 -1.52
C MET A 1 -12.33 -3.57 -2.11
N LEU A 2 -11.67 -2.77 -1.27
CA LEU A 2 -10.49 -1.99 -1.63
C LEU A 2 -9.23 -2.62 -1.04
N VAL A 3 -8.08 -2.40 -1.64
CA VAL A 3 -6.77 -2.86 -1.17
C VAL A 3 -5.89 -1.64 -0.95
N LEU A 4 -5.46 -1.44 0.30
CA LEU A 4 -4.44 -0.44 0.62
C LEU A 4 -3.07 -1.01 0.29
N PHE A 5 -2.28 -0.28 -0.49
CA PHE A 5 -0.92 -0.66 -0.82
C PHE A 5 0.03 0.51 -0.54
N GLU A 6 0.94 0.33 0.42
CA GLU A 6 1.92 1.34 0.77
C GLU A 6 3.17 1.21 -0.10
N THR A 7 3.63 2.34 -0.67
CA THR A 7 4.83 2.40 -1.50
C THR A 7 5.77 3.50 -1.02
N PRO A 8 7.07 3.45 -1.37
CA PRO A 8 7.99 4.56 -1.10
C PRO A 8 7.55 5.88 -1.73
N ALA A 9 6.75 5.83 -2.81
CA ALA A 9 6.27 7.00 -3.53
C ALA A 9 4.94 7.55 -2.98
N GLY A 10 4.21 6.81 -2.16
CA GLY A 10 2.86 7.21 -1.73
C GLY A 10 1.96 6.04 -1.31
N PHE A 11 0.70 6.37 -1.03
CA PHE A 11 -0.37 5.40 -0.74
C PHE A 11 -1.21 5.14 -1.98
N ALA A 12 -1.37 3.87 -2.35
CA ALA A 12 -2.26 3.45 -3.43
C ALA A 12 -3.50 2.74 -2.85
N LEU A 13 -4.65 3.01 -3.45
CA LEU A 13 -5.88 2.24 -3.25
C LEU A 13 -6.26 1.57 -4.56
N PHE A 14 -6.30 0.25 -4.53
CA PHE A 14 -6.81 -0.56 -5.64
C PHE A 14 -8.21 -1.05 -5.33
N LYS A 15 -9.12 -0.96 -6.31
CA LYS A 15 -10.43 -1.62 -6.27
C LYS A 15 -10.25 -3.03 -6.81
N VAL A 16 -10.71 -4.03 -6.06
CA VAL A 16 -10.81 -5.40 -6.58
C VAL A 16 -12.07 -5.48 -7.45
N LEU A 17 -11.90 -5.94 -8.69
CA LEU A 17 -12.97 -6.10 -9.67
C LEU A 17 -13.61 -7.49 -9.60
N ASP A 18 -12.80 -8.52 -9.34
CA ASP A 18 -13.24 -9.91 -9.23
C ASP A 18 -12.87 -10.48 -7.85
N GLU A 19 -13.81 -10.38 -6.90
CA GLU A 19 -13.64 -10.94 -5.56
C GLU A 19 -13.78 -12.47 -5.55
N GLY A 20 -14.40 -13.07 -6.57
CA GLY A 20 -14.60 -14.52 -6.68
C GLY A 20 -13.29 -15.28 -6.80
N LYS A 21 -12.30 -14.70 -7.50
CA LYS A 21 -10.95 -15.27 -7.63
C LYS A 21 -10.14 -15.28 -6.33
N LEU A 22 -10.50 -14.46 -5.34
CA LEU A 22 -9.84 -14.44 -4.03
C LEU A 22 -10.10 -15.71 -3.22
N SER A 23 -11.15 -16.46 -3.56
CA SER A 23 -11.43 -17.77 -2.93
C SER A 23 -10.43 -18.87 -3.35
N LYS A 24 -9.74 -18.71 -4.49
CA LYS A 24 -8.80 -19.70 -5.06
C LYS A 24 -7.35 -19.20 -4.98
N VAL A 25 -6.82 -19.17 -3.77
CA VAL A 25 -5.50 -18.60 -3.46
C VAL A 25 -4.35 -19.26 -4.25
N GLU A 26 -4.42 -20.58 -4.47
CA GLU A 26 -3.32 -21.36 -5.10
C GLU A 26 -3.00 -20.94 -6.55
N GLY A 27 -3.96 -20.38 -7.28
CA GLY A 27 -3.81 -19.95 -8.68
C GLY A 27 -3.71 -18.44 -8.88
N LEU A 28 -3.93 -17.64 -7.83
CA LEU A 28 -4.12 -16.19 -7.97
C LEU A 28 -2.91 -15.49 -8.61
N TRP A 29 -1.70 -15.98 -8.35
CA TRP A 29 -0.46 -15.43 -8.92
C TRP A 29 -0.43 -15.44 -10.45
N GLN A 30 -1.10 -16.41 -11.10
CA GLN A 30 -1.12 -16.54 -12.56
C GLN A 30 -1.82 -15.36 -13.23
N GLU A 31 -2.80 -14.76 -12.53
CA GLU A 31 -3.55 -13.59 -12.96
C GLU A 31 -2.72 -12.29 -12.93
N PHE A 32 -1.51 -12.34 -12.37
CA PHE A 32 -0.57 -11.21 -12.29
C PHE A 32 0.70 -11.44 -13.13
N ASN A 33 0.68 -12.41 -14.05
CA ASN A 33 1.79 -12.65 -14.99
C ASN A 33 1.95 -11.51 -16.01
N SER A 34 0.88 -10.79 -16.35
CA SER A 34 0.92 -9.63 -17.24
C SER A 34 0.16 -8.43 -16.64
N ALA A 35 0.46 -7.23 -17.13
CA ALA A 35 -0.23 -6.02 -16.70
C ALA A 35 -1.72 -6.04 -17.11
N GLU A 36 -2.03 -6.60 -18.29
CA GLU A 36 -3.38 -6.68 -18.82
C GLU A 36 -4.27 -7.59 -17.96
N SER A 37 -3.74 -8.77 -17.59
CA SER A 37 -4.43 -9.71 -16.70
C SER A 37 -4.62 -9.12 -15.31
N ALA A 38 -3.58 -8.48 -14.75
CA ALA A 38 -3.67 -7.82 -13.46
C ALA A 38 -4.73 -6.71 -13.43
N ARG A 39 -4.87 -5.94 -14.52
CA ARG A 39 -5.89 -4.88 -14.66
C ARG A 39 -7.34 -5.40 -14.68
N GLN A 40 -7.55 -6.69 -14.98
CA GLN A 40 -8.87 -7.33 -14.87
C GLN A 40 -9.21 -7.72 -13.42
N ILE A 41 -8.21 -7.93 -12.57
CA ILE A 41 -8.40 -8.29 -11.16
C ILE A 41 -8.48 -7.04 -10.29
N VAL A 42 -7.59 -6.09 -10.53
CA VAL A 42 -7.46 -4.87 -9.74
C VAL A 42 -7.39 -3.64 -10.63
N LYS A 43 -8.00 -2.56 -10.17
CA LYS A 43 -7.93 -1.26 -10.82
C LYS A 43 -7.50 -0.19 -9.83
N LEU A 44 -6.57 0.67 -10.22
CA LEU A 44 -6.21 1.82 -9.39
C LEU A 44 -7.44 2.72 -9.21
N LYS A 45 -7.85 2.93 -7.96
CA LYS A 45 -8.94 3.84 -7.59
C LYS A 45 -8.41 5.22 -7.25
N ALA A 46 -7.34 5.28 -6.46
CA ALA A 46 -6.69 6.52 -6.07
C ALA A 46 -5.22 6.28 -5.73
N PHE A 47 -4.39 7.30 -5.98
CA PHE A 47 -2.99 7.30 -5.59
C PHE A 47 -2.65 8.65 -4.96
N SER A 48 -2.18 8.63 -3.71
CA SER A 48 -1.67 9.82 -3.01
C SER A 48 -0.16 9.76 -2.97
N LYS A 49 0.48 10.50 -3.88
CA LYS A 49 1.93 10.63 -3.95
C LYS A 49 2.45 11.45 -2.76
N PHE A 50 3.61 11.08 -2.22
CA PHE A 50 4.36 11.93 -1.27
C PHE A 50 5.09 13.04 -2.03
N GLU A 51 5.06 14.25 -1.48
CA GLU A 51 5.74 15.38 -2.13
C GLU A 51 7.26 15.32 -1.97
N ASN A 52 7.72 14.77 -0.85
CA ASN A 52 9.13 14.72 -0.50
C ASN A 52 9.48 13.54 0.42
N THR A 53 10.78 13.31 0.60
CA THR A 53 11.32 12.23 1.45
C THR A 53 10.92 12.36 2.92
N SER A 54 10.68 13.58 3.42
CA SER A 54 10.27 13.79 4.82
C SER A 54 8.88 13.21 5.08
N GLU A 55 7.94 13.40 4.17
CA GLU A 55 6.61 12.79 4.23
C GLU A 55 6.68 11.28 4.14
N ALA A 56 7.45 10.76 3.18
CA ALA A 56 7.66 9.32 3.02
C ALA A 56 8.26 8.70 4.30
N LEU A 57 9.24 9.35 4.92
CA LEU A 57 9.85 8.90 6.19
C LEU A 57 8.85 8.92 7.35
N LYS A 58 8.07 10.00 7.49
CA LYS A 58 7.03 10.11 8.53
C LYS A 58 5.97 9.02 8.37
N ALA A 59 5.52 8.80 7.14
CA ALA A 59 4.57 7.73 6.80
C ALA A 59 5.16 6.36 7.14
N ALA A 60 6.36 6.04 6.65
CA ALA A 60 7.03 4.77 6.92
C ALA A 60 7.26 4.52 8.43
N THR A 61 7.63 5.55 9.19
CA THR A 61 7.80 5.45 10.64
C THR A 61 6.48 5.15 11.34
N CYS A 62 5.38 5.80 10.94
CA CYS A 62 4.05 5.49 11.47
C CYS A 62 3.62 4.05 11.14
N LEU A 63 3.91 3.59 9.92
CA LEU A 63 3.61 2.22 9.48
C LEU A 63 4.41 1.18 10.27
N LEU A 64 5.68 1.44 10.61
CA LEU A 64 6.48 0.56 11.47
C LEU A 64 5.86 0.36 12.86
N GLU A 65 5.14 1.36 13.36
CA GLU A 65 4.40 1.30 14.63
C GLU A 65 2.95 0.81 14.45
N SER A 66 2.58 0.34 13.25
CA SER A 66 1.21 -0.07 12.88
C SER A 66 0.15 1.02 13.13
N LYS A 67 0.52 2.29 12.97
CA LYS A 67 -0.37 3.44 13.17
C LYS A 67 -0.62 4.16 11.84
N PRO A 68 -1.87 4.50 11.51
CA PRO A 68 -2.14 5.28 10.30
C PRO A 68 -1.70 6.74 10.51
N SER A 69 -0.90 7.28 9.59
CA SER A 69 -0.47 8.69 9.59
C SER A 69 -1.66 9.64 9.38
N LYS A 70 -1.48 10.95 9.61
CA LYS A 70 -2.55 11.94 9.38
C LYS A 70 -3.01 11.91 7.91
N ASP A 71 -2.07 11.83 6.99
CA ASP A 71 -2.32 11.86 5.55
C ASP A 71 -3.00 10.57 5.08
N LEU A 72 -2.58 9.40 5.59
CA LEU A 72 -3.25 8.13 5.31
C LEU A 72 -4.71 8.16 5.77
N ARG A 73 -4.99 8.74 6.95
CA ARG A 73 -6.37 8.87 7.43
C ARG A 73 -7.21 9.77 6.55
N LYS A 74 -6.66 10.90 6.08
CA LYS A 74 -7.35 11.81 5.16
C LYS A 74 -7.64 11.09 3.84
N PHE A 75 -6.63 10.42 3.28
CA PHE A 75 -6.72 9.66 2.04
C PHE A 75 -7.80 8.57 2.10
N LEU A 76 -7.80 7.74 3.16
CA LEU A 76 -8.81 6.71 3.35
C LEU A 76 -10.22 7.29 3.50
N ARG A 77 -10.40 8.37 4.27
CA ARG A 77 -11.71 9.03 4.41
C ARG A 77 -12.26 9.58 3.09
N THR A 78 -11.40 9.98 2.16
CA THR A 78 -11.83 10.54 0.87
C THR A 78 -12.19 9.46 -0.15
N HIS A 79 -11.64 8.25 -0.03
CA HIS A 79 -11.73 7.24 -1.09
C HIS A 79 -12.31 5.89 -0.64
N CYS A 80 -12.54 5.69 0.65
CA CYS A 80 -13.08 4.45 1.23
C CYS A 80 -14.42 4.72 1.91
N ASP A 81 -15.48 4.77 1.09
CA ASP A 81 -16.86 4.94 1.55
C ASP A 81 -17.61 3.61 1.51
N GLY A 82 -17.94 3.06 2.68
CA GLY A 82 -18.78 1.85 2.81
C GLY A 82 -18.16 0.56 2.27
N GLU A 83 -16.91 0.57 1.85
CA GLU A 83 -16.20 -0.61 1.34
C GLU A 83 -15.26 -1.21 2.39
N THR A 84 -15.14 -2.54 2.39
CA THR A 84 -14.12 -3.25 3.17
C THR A 84 -12.72 -2.98 2.63
N LEU A 85 -11.76 -2.74 3.52
CA LEU A 85 -10.37 -2.44 3.21
C LEU A 85 -9.45 -3.63 3.52
N ALA A 86 -8.81 -4.18 2.50
CA ALA A 86 -7.76 -5.17 2.61
C ALA A 86 -6.43 -4.50 2.99
N VAL A 87 -5.79 -4.99 4.05
CA VAL A 87 -4.55 -4.44 4.61
C VAL A 87 -3.49 -5.51 4.85
N ALA A 88 -2.21 -5.15 4.65
CA ALA A 88 -1.09 -6.07 4.80
C ALA A 88 -0.80 -6.41 6.27
N ASP A 89 -1.00 -5.43 7.17
CA ASP A 89 -0.79 -5.57 8.60
C ASP A 89 -2.13 -5.54 9.34
N SER A 90 -2.42 -6.62 10.08
CA SER A 90 -3.63 -6.74 10.91
C SER A 90 -3.71 -5.68 12.01
N LYS A 91 -2.58 -5.27 12.60
CA LYS A 91 -2.55 -4.24 13.65
C LYS A 91 -2.90 -2.87 13.08
N LEU A 92 -2.38 -2.55 11.90
CA LEU A 92 -2.74 -1.34 11.17
C LEU A 92 -4.23 -1.35 10.81
N GLY A 93 -4.76 -2.49 10.36
CA GLY A 93 -6.19 -2.69 10.11
C GLY A 93 -7.05 -2.38 11.32
N ASN A 94 -6.69 -2.89 12.50
CA ASN A 94 -7.39 -2.59 13.74
C ASN A 94 -7.34 -1.09 14.08
N ALA A 95 -6.17 -0.46 13.95
CA ALA A 95 -6.02 0.97 14.19
C ALA A 95 -6.83 1.84 13.21
N ILE A 96 -6.98 1.39 11.96
CA ILE A 96 -7.83 2.03 10.94
C ILE A 96 -9.31 1.83 11.31
N LYS A 97 -9.72 0.61 11.66
CA LYS A 97 -11.09 0.29 12.07
C LYS A 97 -11.52 1.13 13.27
N ASP A 98 -10.68 1.25 14.30
CA ASP A 98 -11.01 2.02 15.50
C ASP A 98 -11.19 3.51 15.22
N LYS A 99 -10.31 4.10 14.41
CA LYS A 99 -10.25 5.55 14.16
C LYS A 99 -11.16 6.04 13.03
N LEU A 100 -11.33 5.23 11.99
CA LEU A 100 -12.04 5.59 10.76
C LEU A 100 -13.37 4.85 10.61
N LYS A 101 -13.64 3.83 11.43
CA LYS A 101 -14.83 2.97 11.33
C LYS A 101 -14.94 2.27 9.97
N ILE A 102 -13.79 1.96 9.37
CA ILE A 102 -13.67 1.20 8.11
C ILE A 102 -13.41 -0.26 8.47
N GLU A 103 -14.25 -1.17 7.96
CA GLU A 103 -14.01 -2.60 8.13
C GLU A 103 -12.74 -3.02 7.39
N CYS A 104 -11.82 -3.64 8.10
CA CYS A 104 -10.53 -4.06 7.56
C CYS A 104 -10.42 -5.59 7.52
N VAL A 105 -9.85 -6.14 6.45
CA VAL A 105 -9.63 -7.58 6.27
C VAL A 105 -8.14 -7.84 6.06
N HIS A 106 -7.65 -8.86 6.76
CA HIS A 106 -6.32 -9.39 6.63
C HIS A 106 -6.40 -10.92 6.63
N ASN A 107 -5.97 -11.56 5.54
CA ASN A 107 -5.93 -13.01 5.40
C ASN A 107 -4.93 -13.42 4.29
N ASN A 108 -4.74 -14.72 4.09
CA ASN A 108 -3.81 -15.24 3.09
C ASN A 108 -4.17 -14.82 1.65
N ALA A 109 -5.45 -14.74 1.32
CA ALA A 109 -5.90 -14.29 0.00
C ALA A 109 -5.51 -12.84 -0.28
N VAL A 110 -5.65 -11.96 0.72
CA VAL A 110 -5.21 -10.56 0.66
C VAL A 110 -3.69 -10.47 0.49
N MET A 111 -2.92 -11.31 1.19
CA MET A 111 -1.47 -11.34 1.07
C MET A 111 -1.01 -11.76 -0.33
N GLU A 112 -1.62 -12.78 -0.93
CA GLU A 112 -1.33 -13.19 -2.30
C GLU A 112 -1.77 -12.14 -3.32
N LEU A 113 -2.92 -11.50 -3.10
CA LEU A 113 -3.36 -10.38 -3.94
C LEU A 113 -2.35 -9.24 -3.92
N MET A 114 -1.88 -8.84 -2.74
CA MET A 114 -0.85 -7.81 -2.59
C MET A 114 0.48 -8.21 -3.22
N ARG A 115 0.82 -9.50 -3.18
CA ARG A 115 2.00 -10.04 -3.87
C ARG A 115 1.90 -9.85 -5.38
N GLY A 116 0.74 -10.16 -5.97
CA GLY A 116 0.47 -9.93 -7.39
C GLY A 116 0.46 -8.45 -7.77
N VAL A 117 -0.16 -7.59 -6.96
CA VAL A 117 -0.12 -6.12 -7.17
C VAL A 117 1.33 -5.62 -7.16
N ARG A 118 2.17 -6.14 -6.27
CA ARG A 118 3.58 -5.76 -6.18
C ARG A 118 4.37 -6.13 -7.44
N SER A 119 4.11 -7.28 -8.06
CA SER A 119 4.84 -7.70 -9.27
C SER A 119 4.52 -6.85 -10.50
N GLN A 120 3.35 -6.22 -10.53
CA GLN A 120 2.90 -5.38 -11.65
C GLN A 120 2.76 -3.89 -11.26
N LEU A 121 3.38 -3.46 -10.15
CA LEU A 121 3.11 -2.18 -9.52
C LEU A 121 3.36 -0.97 -10.43
N THR A 122 4.45 -0.98 -11.20
CA THR A 122 4.83 0.10 -12.13
C THR A 122 3.83 0.27 -13.27
N GLU A 123 3.22 -0.84 -13.71
CA GLU A 123 2.22 -0.86 -14.79
C GLU A 123 0.80 -0.59 -14.29
N LEU A 124 0.51 -0.91 -13.03
CA LEU A 124 -0.78 -0.69 -12.39
C LEU A 124 -0.96 0.75 -11.89
N ILE A 125 0.13 1.46 -11.58
CA ILE A 125 0.09 2.86 -11.15
C ILE A 125 0.53 3.77 -12.31
N SER A 126 -0.45 4.36 -12.97
CA SER A 126 -0.21 5.33 -14.05
C SER A 126 0.67 6.49 -13.56
N GLY A 127 1.76 6.77 -14.28
CA GLY A 127 2.69 7.85 -13.94
C GLY A 127 3.77 7.48 -12.92
N LEU A 128 3.77 6.24 -12.41
CA LEU A 128 4.83 5.72 -11.56
C LEU A 128 6.00 5.15 -12.37
N ALA A 129 5.76 4.62 -13.58
CA ALA A 129 6.80 4.06 -14.44
C ALA A 129 7.92 5.07 -14.82
N GLY A 130 7.61 6.37 -14.86
CA GLY A 130 8.60 7.44 -15.10
C GLY A 130 9.31 7.94 -13.83
N GLN A 131 8.92 7.43 -12.65
CA GLN A 131 9.52 7.77 -11.37
C GLN A 131 10.24 6.52 -10.87
N ASP A 132 11.56 6.55 -10.92
CA ASP A 132 12.36 5.39 -10.56
C ASP A 132 12.12 5.03 -9.09
N LEU A 133 11.35 3.97 -8.85
CA LEU A 133 10.97 3.51 -7.51
C LEU A 133 12.19 3.05 -6.71
N GLN A 134 13.24 2.58 -7.41
CA GLN A 134 14.46 2.08 -6.79
C GLN A 134 15.19 3.17 -5.98
N PRO A 135 15.55 4.34 -6.53
CA PRO A 135 16.19 5.40 -5.76
C PRO A 135 15.30 5.96 -4.65
N MET A 136 13.98 6.02 -4.84
CA MET A 136 13.06 6.41 -3.75
C MET A 136 13.09 5.41 -2.59
N SER A 137 13.04 4.11 -2.91
CA SER A 137 13.14 3.03 -1.94
C SER A 137 14.48 3.06 -1.20
N LEU A 138 15.59 3.27 -1.92
CA LEU A 138 16.93 3.37 -1.35
C LEU A 138 17.06 4.58 -0.40
N GLY A 139 16.65 5.76 -0.85
CA GLY A 139 16.71 6.99 -0.04
C GLY A 139 15.84 6.90 1.22
N LEU A 140 14.65 6.32 1.09
CA LEU A 140 13.77 6.06 2.24
C LEU A 140 14.40 5.05 3.20
N SER A 141 14.96 3.95 2.69
CA SER A 141 15.60 2.91 3.51
C SER A 141 16.78 3.45 4.32
N HIS A 142 17.63 4.28 3.71
CA HIS A 142 18.72 4.96 4.41
C HIS A 142 18.19 5.90 5.51
N SER A 143 17.19 6.71 5.18
CA SER A 143 16.58 7.66 6.13
C SER A 143 15.94 6.94 7.32
N LEU A 144 15.22 5.86 7.05
CA LEU A 144 14.56 5.01 8.06
C LEU A 144 15.58 4.33 8.98
N SER A 145 16.67 3.82 8.41
CA SER A 145 17.74 3.17 9.17
C SER A 145 18.45 4.16 10.10
N ARG A 146 18.77 5.37 9.61
CA ARG A 146 19.35 6.44 10.44
C ARG A 146 18.41 6.86 11.57
N TYR A 147 17.12 7.02 11.28
CA TYR A 147 16.10 7.34 12.28
C TYR A 147 16.04 6.27 13.37
N LYS A 148 15.98 4.98 12.99
CA LYS A 148 15.90 3.85 13.91
C LYS A 148 17.13 3.73 14.80
N LEU A 149 18.32 3.96 14.26
CA LEU A 149 19.58 3.91 14.99
C LEU A 149 19.84 5.17 15.84
N LYS A 150 18.98 6.20 15.73
CA LYS A 150 19.20 7.53 16.32
C LYS A 150 20.57 8.11 15.92
N PHE A 151 20.96 7.86 14.67
CA PHE A 151 22.22 8.32 14.13
C PHE A 151 22.22 9.86 14.05
N SER A 152 23.24 10.50 14.61
CA SER A 152 23.50 11.94 14.47
C SER A 152 24.79 12.13 13.68
N ALA A 153 24.84 13.12 12.79
CA ALA A 153 26.08 13.44 12.06
C ALA A 153 27.18 14.02 12.98
N ASP A 154 26.79 14.51 14.16
CA ASP A 154 27.69 15.13 15.14
C ASP A 154 28.35 14.11 16.09
N LYS A 155 28.05 12.81 15.96
CA LYS A 155 28.63 11.71 16.74
C LYS A 155 29.29 10.69 15.83
#